data_AF-A0A821Z774-F1
#
_entry.id   AF-A0A821Z774-F1
#
_cell.length_a   1.000
_cell.length_b   1.000
_cell.length_c   1.000
_cell.angle_alpha   90.00
_cell.angle_beta   90.00
_cell.angle_gamma   90.00
#
_symmetry.space_group_name_H-M   'P 1'
#
loop_
_entity.id
_entity.type
_entity.pdbx_description
1 polymer ?
#
loop_
_entity_poly.entity_id
_entity_poly.type
_entity_poly.pdbx_seq_one_letter_code
_entity_poly.pdbx_strand_id
1 'polypeptide(L)'
;PGSDPVHIYELVEQAAREEVLANGGSLSHHHGIGKIRTKWIKQAVSDLGVGTMVSIKQYLDPNNIFGSKNLIPESTEPEEHLKAKL
;
A
#
# COMPACT_ATOMS: atom_id res chain seq x y z
N PRO A 1 -14.09 27.64 15.81
CA PRO A 1 -13.75 26.41 15.06
C PRO A 1 -12.30 26.50 14.57
N GLY A 2 -11.37 26.01 15.39
CA GLY A 2 -9.95 25.99 15.04
C GLY A 2 -9.72 25.02 13.89
N SER A 3 -8.92 25.42 12.90
CA SER A 3 -8.49 24.56 11.79
C SER A 3 -7.81 23.29 12.31
N ASP A 4 -8.08 22.15 11.68
CA ASP A 4 -7.28 20.93 11.82
C ASP A 4 -6.24 20.89 10.67
N PRO A 5 -5.07 21.53 10.83
CA PRO A 5 -4.11 21.66 9.75
C PRO A 5 -3.53 20.31 9.29
N VAL A 6 -3.48 19.31 10.18
CA VAL A 6 -2.98 17.97 9.83
C VAL A 6 -3.97 17.30 8.89
N HIS A 7 -5.26 17.32 9.23
CA HIS A 7 -6.28 16.75 8.36
C HIS A 7 -6.35 17.45 7.00
N ILE A 8 -6.24 18.78 6.97
CA ILE A 8 -6.20 19.54 5.71
C ILE A 8 -4.98 19.16 4.86
N TYR A 9 -3.81 19.00 5.49
CA TYR A 9 -2.61 18.52 4.78
C TYR A 9 -2.81 17.13 4.17
N GLU A 10 -3.41 16.19 4.91
CA GLU A 10 -3.68 14.84 4.43
C GLU A 10 -4.63 14.83 3.22
N LEU A 11 -5.69 15.65 3.26
CA LEU A 11 -6.62 15.80 2.14
C LEU A 11 -5.92 16.35 0.90
N VAL A 12 -5.07 17.37 1.06
CA VAL A 12 -4.32 17.97 -0.04
C VAL A 12 -3.28 16.99 -0.60
N GLU A 13 -2.55 16.25 0.23
CA GLU A 13 -1.59 15.23 -0.22
C GLU A 13 -2.30 14.12 -1.01
N GLN A 14 -3.45 13.65 -0.51
CA GLN A 14 -4.25 12.66 -1.20
C GLN A 14 -4.73 13.15 -2.57
N ALA A 15 -5.34 14.34 -2.63
CA ALA A 15 -5.83 14.90 -3.89
C ALA A 15 -4.70 15.12 -4.91
N ALA A 16 -3.56 15.64 -4.47
CA ALA A 16 -2.39 15.81 -5.32
C ALA A 16 -1.87 14.45 -5.84
N ARG A 17 -1.89 13.40 -5.01
CA ARG A 17 -1.45 12.06 -5.40
C ARG A 17 -2.38 11.43 -6.45
N GLU A 18 -3.68 11.55 -6.24
CA GLU A 18 -4.70 11.06 -7.16
C GLU A 18 -4.54 11.73 -8.54
N GLU A 19 -4.31 13.05 -8.58
CA GLU A 19 -4.08 13.78 -9.83
C GLU A 19 -2.81 13.34 -10.55
N VAL A 20 -1.71 13.11 -9.83
CA VAL A 20 -0.46 12.58 -10.42
C VAL A 20 -0.71 11.23 -11.09
N LEU A 21 -1.44 10.32 -10.43
CA LEU A 21 -1.75 9.00 -10.98
C LEU A 21 -2.72 9.08 -12.17
N ALA A 22 -3.73 9.96 -12.10
CA ALA A 22 -4.68 10.19 -13.19
C ALA A 22 -4.01 10.70 -14.48
N ASN A 23 -2.89 11.42 -14.35
CA ASN A 23 -2.10 11.93 -15.48
C ASN A 23 -0.94 11.00 -15.88
N GLY A 24 -0.91 9.75 -15.40
CA GLY A 24 0.10 8.75 -15.76
C GLY A 24 1.46 8.92 -15.07
N GLY A 25 1.54 9.74 -14.02
CA GLY A 25 2.72 9.82 -13.17
C GLY A 25 2.90 8.57 -12.31
N SER A 26 4.13 8.32 -11.85
CA SER A 26 4.42 7.21 -10.94
C SER A 26 4.02 7.54 -9.50
N LEU A 27 3.68 6.50 -8.72
CA LEU A 27 3.30 6.64 -7.30
C LEU A 27 4.42 7.27 -6.45
N SER A 28 5.67 6.95 -6.76
CA SER A 28 6.87 7.56 -6.18
C SER A 28 8.07 7.35 -7.10
N HIS A 29 8.92 8.36 -7.23
CA HIS A 29 10.19 8.23 -7.94
C HIS A 29 11.28 7.59 -7.07
N HIS A 30 11.49 8.07 -5.84
CA HIS A 30 12.56 7.56 -4.95
C HIS A 30 12.20 7.55 -3.45
N HIS A 31 11.17 8.28 -3.01
CA HIS A 31 10.77 8.31 -1.59
C HIS A 31 10.17 6.99 -1.08
N GLY A 32 9.76 6.11 -2.00
CA GLY A 32 9.14 4.82 -1.68
C GLY A 32 7.66 4.94 -1.29
N ILE A 33 7.11 3.82 -0.81
CA ILE A 33 5.68 3.69 -0.50
C ILE A 33 5.41 3.82 1.01
N GLY A 34 6.20 3.15 1.84
CA GLY A 34 5.99 3.12 3.30
C GLY A 34 4.60 2.59 3.66
N LYS A 35 3.95 3.24 4.63
CA LYS A 35 2.51 3.08 4.94
C LYS A 35 1.65 4.11 4.21
N ILE A 36 2.16 5.34 4.12
CA ILE A 36 1.44 6.52 3.63
C ILE A 36 0.90 6.35 2.21
N ARG A 37 1.61 5.63 1.34
CA ARG A 37 1.19 5.40 -0.06
C ARG A 37 0.64 4.00 -0.34
N THR A 38 0.54 3.13 0.66
CA THR A 38 0.13 1.73 0.48
C THR A 38 -1.24 1.59 -0.18
N LYS A 39 -2.18 2.51 0.11
CA LYS A 39 -3.53 2.47 -0.46
C LYS A 39 -3.56 2.55 -2.01
N TRP A 40 -2.52 3.09 -2.65
CA TRP A 40 -2.42 3.18 -4.11
C TRP A 40 -1.53 2.10 -4.73
N ILE A 41 -0.90 1.21 -3.94
CA ILE A 41 0.10 0.28 -4.47
C ILE A 41 -0.47 -0.66 -5.53
N LYS A 42 -1.73 -1.07 -5.38
CA LYS A 42 -2.45 -1.89 -6.38
C LYS A 42 -2.52 -1.23 -7.75
N GLN A 43 -2.68 0.10 -7.80
CA GLN A 43 -2.69 0.85 -9.06
C GLN A 43 -1.29 0.88 -9.71
N ALA A 44 -0.23 0.82 -8.90
CA ALA A 44 1.15 0.86 -9.38
C ALA A 44 1.69 -0.50 -9.87
N VAL A 45 1.29 -1.60 -9.22
CA VAL A 45 1.88 -2.93 -9.50
C VAL A 45 0.87 -4.05 -9.79
N SER A 46 -0.43 -3.74 -9.89
CA SER A 46 -1.55 -4.69 -10.01
C SER A 46 -1.76 -5.60 -8.79
N ASP A 47 -2.91 -6.28 -8.74
CA ASP A 47 -3.20 -7.30 -7.72
C ASP A 47 -2.20 -8.47 -7.78
N LEU A 48 -1.76 -8.88 -8.98
CA LEU A 48 -0.76 -9.95 -9.15
C LEU A 48 0.60 -9.56 -8.54
N GLY A 49 1.03 -8.31 -8.75
CA GLY A 49 2.27 -7.80 -8.17
C GLY A 49 2.20 -7.72 -6.65
N VAL A 50 1.07 -7.27 -6.10
CA VAL A 50 0.83 -7.30 -4.65
C VAL A 50 0.86 -8.73 -4.11
N GLY A 51 0.16 -9.66 -4.76
CA GLY A 51 0.17 -11.08 -4.37
C GLY A 51 1.57 -11.68 -4.37
N THR A 52 2.38 -11.37 -5.38
CA THR A 52 3.78 -11.82 -5.47
C THR A 52 4.62 -11.29 -4.31
N MET A 53 4.51 -10.00 -3.97
CA MET A 53 5.21 -9.42 -2.81
C MET A 53 4.78 -10.06 -1.48
N VAL A 54 3.49 -10.33 -1.32
CA VAL A 54 2.94 -11.02 -0.13
C VAL A 54 3.49 -12.43 -0.02
N SER A 55 3.48 -13.22 -1.09
CA SER A 55 4.01 -14.59 -1.07
C SER A 55 5.51 -14.63 -0.75
N ILE A 56 6.31 -13.71 -1.30
CA ILE A 56 7.74 -13.60 -0.98
C ILE A 56 7.92 -13.26 0.51
N LYS A 57 7.17 -12.28 1.03
CA LYS A 57 7.24 -11.88 2.45
C LYS A 57 6.87 -13.04 3.38
N GLN A 58 5.80 -13.78 3.08
CA GLN A 58 5.36 -14.91 3.90
C GLN A 58 6.38 -16.06 3.89
N TYR A 59 7.04 -16.31 2.76
CA TYR A 59 8.09 -17.32 2.67
C TYR A 59 9.35 -16.92 3.46
N LEU A 60 9.80 -15.67 3.32
CA LEU A 60 11.04 -15.20 3.95
C LEU A 60 10.88 -14.86 5.44
N ASP A 61 9.69 -14.42 5.85
CA ASP A 61 9.41 -13.99 7.22
C ASP A 61 8.03 -14.45 7.69
N PRO A 62 7.82 -15.77 7.86
CA PRO A 62 6.53 -16.36 8.22
C PRO A 62 6.02 -15.94 9.60
N ASN A 63 6.93 -15.56 10.50
CA ASN A 63 6.59 -15.07 11.84
C ASN A 63 6.46 -13.54 11.91
N ASN A 64 6.59 -12.87 10.76
CA ASN A 64 6.49 -11.41 10.62
C ASN A 64 7.40 -10.63 11.60
N ILE A 65 8.64 -11.10 11.79
CA ILE A 65 9.67 -10.44 12.62
C ILE A 65 9.94 -9.02 12.07
N PHE A 66 9.97 -8.86 10.75
CA PHE A 66 10.05 -7.56 10.06
C PHE A 66 8.66 -6.91 9.87
N GLY A 67 7.94 -6.73 10.98
CA GLY A 67 6.52 -6.36 11.02
C GLY A 67 6.18 -4.87 10.89
N SER A 68 6.92 -4.10 10.09
CA SER A 68 6.68 -2.64 9.95
C SER A 68 5.36 -2.25 9.25
N LYS A 69 4.70 -3.23 8.62
CA LYS A 69 3.47 -3.09 7.81
C LYS A 69 3.59 -2.09 6.66
N ASN A 70 4.78 -1.94 6.08
CA ASN A 70 4.97 -1.16 4.87
C ASN A 70 4.60 -2.00 3.62
N LEU A 71 4.26 -1.34 2.51
CA LEU A 71 3.99 -1.91 1.17
C LEU A 71 2.72 -2.76 1.03
N ILE A 72 2.45 -3.69 1.95
CA ILE A 72 1.34 -4.64 1.83
C ILE A 72 0.07 -3.97 2.35
N PRO A 73 -0.97 -3.77 1.50
CA PRO A 73 -2.25 -3.26 1.96
C PRO A 73 -2.90 -4.26 2.92
N GLU A 74 -3.58 -3.77 3.94
CA GLU A 74 -4.37 -4.63 4.81
C GLU A 74 -5.43 -5.36 3.97
N SER A 75 -5.53 -6.68 4.14
CA SER A 75 -6.55 -7.47 3.45
C SER A 75 -7.92 -7.07 3.97
N THR A 76 -8.81 -6.62 3.09
CA THR A 76 -10.23 -6.44 3.41
C THR A 76 -11.00 -7.77 3.42
N GLU A 77 -10.37 -8.85 2.94
CA GLU A 77 -10.94 -10.19 2.90
C GLU A 77 -10.44 -11.03 4.09
N PRO A 78 -11.32 -11.84 4.74
CA PRO A 78 -10.93 -12.79 5.77
C PRO A 78 -9.83 -13.75 5.27
N GLU A 79 -8.93 -14.18 6.17
CA GLU A 79 -7.71 -14.97 5.91
C GLU A 79 -7.90 -16.38 5.26
N GLU A 80 -9.00 -16.67 4.59
CA GLU A 80 -9.27 -18.03 4.08
C GLU A 80 -8.51 -18.41 2.81
N HIS A 81 -8.06 -17.45 1.99
CA HIS A 81 -7.66 -17.78 0.62
C HIS A 81 -6.24 -18.36 0.42
N LEU A 82 -5.41 -18.41 1.47
CA LEU A 82 -4.04 -18.92 1.34
C LEU A 82 -3.87 -20.41 1.66
N LYS A 83 -4.93 -21.11 2.09
CA LYS A 83 -4.89 -22.56 2.39
C LYS A 83 -5.25 -23.45 1.19
N ALA A 84 -5.63 -22.89 0.05
CA ALA A 84 -5.93 -23.67 -1.14
C ALA A 84 -4.76 -23.59 -2.13
N LYS A 85 -4.14 -24.73 -2.44
CA LYS A 85 -3.11 -25.00 -3.47
C LYS A 85 -1.68 -25.22 -2.97
N LEU A 86 -1.52 -26.17 -2.05
CA LEU A 86 -0.48 -27.20 -2.16
C LEU A 86 -1.16 -28.57 -2.07
#